data_AF-A0A6L3X675-F1
#
_entry.id   AF-A0A6L3X675-F1
#
_cell.length_a   1.000
_cell.length_b   1.000
_cell.length_c   1.000
_cell.angle_alpha   90.00
_cell.angle_beta   90.00
_cell.angle_gamma   90.00
#
_symmetry.space_group_name_H-M   'P 1'
#
loop_
_entity.id
_entity.type
_entity.pdbx_description
1 polymer ?
#
loop_
_entity_poly.entity_id
_entity_poly.type
_entity_poly.pdbx_seq_one_letter_code
_entity_poly.pdbx_strand_id
1 'polypeptide(L)'
;MTYVIVHALAPIFVIMLLGFWAGKAKMVDNKNVSLLNIFVMDFALPAALFSATVQTPWTGIVAQSPLILVLTLAMWITYAVIYFLATKVFKKSPQDAAVLTLTVALPNYAALG
;
A
#
# COMPACT_ATOMS: atom_id res chain seq x y z
N MET A 1 -17.37 15.41 -1.96
CA MET A 1 -16.38 14.54 -2.65
C MET A 1 -14.96 15.06 -2.47
N THR A 2 -14.61 16.26 -2.94
CA THR A 2 -13.25 16.83 -2.79
C THR A 2 -12.78 16.95 -1.33
N TYR A 3 -13.65 17.39 -0.41
CA TYR A 3 -13.33 17.48 1.03
C TYR A 3 -12.93 16.12 1.62
N VAL A 4 -13.68 15.05 1.30
CA VAL A 4 -13.42 13.69 1.79
C VAL A 4 -12.08 13.17 1.27
N ILE A 5 -11.79 13.40 0.00
CA ILE A 5 -10.54 12.98 -0.65
C ILE A 5 -9.35 13.73 -0.03
N VAL A 6 -9.45 15.05 0.13
CA VAL A 6 -8.36 15.86 0.71
C VAL A 6 -8.12 15.47 2.17
N HIS A 7 -9.18 15.26 2.96
CA HIS A 7 -9.05 14.89 4.35
C HIS A 7 -8.43 13.50 4.54
N ALA A 8 -8.72 12.56 3.63
CA ALA A 8 -8.13 11.22 3.65
C ALA A 8 -6.67 11.20 3.16
N LEU A 9 -6.32 11.99 2.14
CA LEU A 9 -5.00 11.92 1.50
C LEU A 9 -3.97 12.88 2.09
N ALA A 10 -4.38 14.08 2.52
CA ALA A 10 -3.45 15.11 3.00
C ALA A 10 -2.56 14.63 4.15
N PRO A 11 -3.05 13.89 5.18
CA PRO A 11 -2.19 13.39 6.25
C PRO A 11 -1.08 12.47 5.74
N ILE A 12 -1.37 11.63 4.75
CA ILE A 12 -0.40 10.69 4.15
C ILE A 12 0.75 11.49 3.52
N PHE A 13 0.44 12.50 2.72
CA PHE A 13 1.46 13.35 2.10
C PHE A 13 2.29 14.13 3.13
N VAL A 14 1.67 14.63 4.19
CA VAL A 14 2.37 15.34 5.27
C VAL A 14 3.33 14.41 6.00
N ILE A 15 2.89 13.21 6.38
CA ILE A 15 3.73 12.23 7.09
C ILE A 15 4.90 11.78 6.21
N MET A 16 4.66 11.51 4.91
CA MET A 16 5.74 11.16 3.98
C MET A 16 6.78 12.30 3.86
N LEU A 17 6.34 13.56 3.80
CA LEU A 17 7.23 14.72 3.71
C LEU A 17 8.07 14.89 4.99
N LEU A 18 7.45 14.73 6.17
CA LEU A 18 8.14 14.75 7.45
C LEU A 18 9.16 13.62 7.57
N GLY A 19 8.81 12.40 7.15
CA GLY A 19 9.73 11.25 7.11
C GLY A 19 10.95 11.52 6.22
N PHE A 20 10.73 12.12 5.04
CA PHE A 20 11.81 12.53 4.14
C PHE A 20 12.74 13.58 4.79
N TRP A 21 12.18 14.59 5.45
CA TRP A 21 12.98 15.60 6.16
C TRP A 21 13.74 15.02 7.36
N ALA A 22 13.14 14.11 8.13
CA ALA A 22 13.80 13.44 9.24
C ALA A 22 15.03 12.63 8.77
N GLY A 23 14.90 11.93 7.63
CA GLY A 23 16.02 11.25 6.97
C GLY A 23 17.08 12.23 6.47
N LYS A 24 16.69 13.32 5.79
CA LYS A 24 17.62 14.34 5.28
C LYS A 24 18.37 15.07 6.40
N ALA A 25 17.70 15.34 7.52
CA ALA A 25 18.28 15.98 8.70
C ALA A 25 19.19 15.04 9.52
N LYS A 26 19.37 13.78 9.09
CA LYS A 26 20.14 12.74 9.80
C LYS A 26 19.65 12.49 11.23
N MET A 27 18.40 12.85 11.54
CA MET A 27 17.78 12.52 12.83
C MET A 27 17.56 11.01 12.97
N VAL A 28 17.51 10.30 11.85
CA VAL A 28 17.42 8.84 11.78
C VAL A 28 18.66 8.33 11.03
N ASP A 29 19.52 7.57 11.73
CA ASP A 29 20.70 6.94 11.11
C ASP A 29 20.26 5.78 10.22
N ASN A 30 20.74 5.73 8.97
CA ASN A 30 20.49 4.64 8.02
C ASN A 30 20.86 3.25 8.57
N LYS A 31 21.73 3.17 9.59
CA LYS A 31 22.03 1.91 10.30
C LYS A 31 20.84 1.37 11.10
N ASN A 32 20.03 2.24 11.71
CA ASN A 32 18.87 1.85 12.52
C ASN A 32 17.56 1.79 11.71
N VAL A 33 17.51 2.41 10.52
CA VAL A 33 16.36 2.32 9.62
C VAL A 33 16.04 0.87 9.26
N SER A 34 17.06 0.01 9.13
CA SER A 34 16.87 -1.41 8.86
C SER A 34 16.12 -2.13 9.99
N LEU A 35 16.48 -1.88 11.26
CA LEU A 35 15.78 -2.45 12.41
C LEU A 35 14.35 -1.92 12.52
N LEU A 36 14.14 -0.62 12.25
CA LEU A 36 12.81 -0.04 12.22
C LEU A 36 11.95 -0.68 11.13
N ASN A 37 12.51 -0.92 9.94
CA ASN A 37 11.80 -1.59 8.85
C ASN A 37 11.44 -3.04 9.21
N ILE A 38 12.37 -3.80 9.80
CA ILE A 38 12.09 -5.16 10.29
C ILE A 38 10.95 -5.12 11.32
N PHE A 39 11.01 -4.20 12.30
CA PHE A 39 9.95 -4.06 13.29
C PHE A 39 8.59 -3.75 12.66
N VAL A 40 8.54 -2.82 11.70
CA VAL A 40 7.30 -2.46 11.02
C VAL A 40 6.74 -3.62 10.21
N MET A 41 7.60 -4.29 9.43
CA MET A 41 7.18 -5.38 8.54
C MET A 41 6.78 -6.65 9.29
N ASP A 42 7.49 -6.99 10.38
CA ASP A 42 7.31 -8.27 11.08
C ASP A 42 6.33 -8.16 12.25
N PHE A 43 6.17 -6.99 12.88
CA PHE A 43 5.34 -6.82 14.07
C PHE A 43 4.22 -5.81 13.88
N ALA A 44 4.53 -4.58 13.47
CA ALA A 44 3.52 -3.52 13.43
C ALA A 44 2.45 -3.78 12.36
N LEU A 45 2.87 -4.18 11.15
CA LEU A 45 1.97 -4.46 10.03
C LEU A 45 1.03 -5.65 10.33
N PRO A 46 1.51 -6.83 10.79
CA PRO A 46 0.61 -7.91 11.18
C PRO A 46 -0.35 -7.54 12.32
N ALA A 47 0.13 -6.79 13.33
CA ALA A 47 -0.71 -6.34 14.44
C ALA A 47 -1.80 -5.36 13.99
N ALA A 48 -1.46 -4.41 13.10
CA ALA A 48 -2.42 -3.47 12.52
C ALA A 48 -3.47 -4.19 11.68
N LEU A 49 -3.06 -5.13 10.83
CA LEU A 49 -3.98 -5.95 10.03
C LEU A 49 -4.90 -6.80 10.90
N PHE A 50 -4.38 -7.41 11.98
CA PHE A 50 -5.19 -8.16 12.94
C PHE A 50 -6.21 -7.25 13.63
N SER A 51 -5.77 -6.11 14.15
CA SER A 51 -6.63 -5.12 14.82
C SER A 51 -7.75 -4.65 13.90
N ALA A 52 -7.42 -4.27 12.65
CA ALA A 52 -8.39 -3.86 11.65
C ALA A 52 -9.38 -4.98 11.31
N THR A 53 -8.91 -6.23 11.21
CA THR A 53 -9.76 -7.38 10.90
C THR A 53 -10.75 -7.67 12.02
N VAL A 54 -10.30 -7.71 13.27
CA VAL A 54 -11.16 -8.02 14.44
C VAL A 54 -12.18 -6.91 14.71
N GLN A 55 -11.83 -5.65 14.42
CA GLN A 55 -12.74 -4.52 14.60
C GLN A 55 -13.78 -4.38 13.48
N THR A 56 -13.59 -5.06 12.33
CA THR A 56 -14.49 -4.93 11.19
C THR A 56 -15.72 -5.85 11.34
N PRO A 57 -16.93 -5.31 11.52
CA PRO A 57 -18.13 -6.12 11.65
C PRO A 57 -18.52 -6.76 10.32
N TRP A 58 -19.02 -7.99 10.38
CA TRP A 58 -19.45 -8.75 9.19
C TRP A 58 -20.52 -8.02 8.37
N THR A 59 -21.44 -7.32 9.05
CA THR A 59 -22.47 -6.49 8.41
C THR A 59 -21.89 -5.36 7.56
N GLY A 60 -20.76 -4.77 7.99
CA GLY A 60 -20.04 -3.74 7.23
C GLY A 60 -19.41 -4.31 5.96
N ILE A 61 -18.88 -5.53 6.02
CA ILE A 61 -18.29 -6.23 4.86
C ILE A 61 -19.37 -6.52 3.81
N VAL A 62 -20.51 -7.08 4.24
CA VAL A 62 -21.62 -7.43 3.33
C VAL A 62 -22.21 -6.16 2.69
N ALA A 63 -22.40 -5.09 3.47
CA ALA A 63 -22.85 -3.81 2.96
C ALA A 63 -21.90 -3.20 1.92
N GLN A 64 -20.59 -3.46 2.04
CA GLN A 64 -19.57 -3.01 1.09
C GLN A 64 -19.22 -4.04 0.01
N SER A 65 -19.99 -5.12 -0.14
CA SER A 65 -19.75 -6.15 -1.17
C SER A 65 -19.64 -5.59 -2.61
N PRO A 66 -20.37 -4.55 -3.04
CA PRO A 66 -20.16 -3.97 -4.38
C PRO A 66 -18.77 -3.30 -4.49
N LEU A 67 -18.30 -2.64 -3.44
CA LEU A 67 -16.99 -2.00 -3.41
C LEU A 67 -15.87 -3.05 -3.46
N ILE A 68 -16.03 -4.16 -2.74
CA ILE A 68 -15.07 -5.28 -2.77
C ILE A 68 -14.93 -5.81 -4.20
N LEU A 69 -16.06 -6.05 -4.89
CA LEU A 69 -16.05 -6.52 -6.27
C LEU A 69 -15.33 -5.55 -7.21
N VAL A 70 -15.64 -4.25 -7.10
CA VAL A 70 -15.02 -3.21 -7.92
C VAL A 70 -13.51 -3.14 -7.66
N LEU A 71 -13.08 -3.20 -6.40
CA LEU A 71 -11.66 -3.20 -6.03
C LEU A 71 -10.95 -4.44 -6.58
N THR A 72 -11.52 -5.64 -6.41
CA THR A 72 -10.94 -6.89 -6.95
C THR A 72 -10.77 -6.82 -8.47
N LEU A 73 -11.80 -6.38 -9.19
CA LEU A 73 -11.73 -6.24 -10.64
C LEU A 73 -10.71 -5.18 -11.07
N ALA A 74 -10.70 -4.02 -10.40
CA ALA A 74 -9.73 -2.96 -10.69
C ALA A 74 -8.29 -3.44 -10.48
N MET A 75 -8.03 -4.20 -9.41
CA MET A 75 -6.71 -4.78 -9.13
C MET A 75 -6.31 -5.78 -10.21
N TRP A 76 -7.21 -6.69 -10.63
CA TRP A 76 -6.92 -7.66 -11.70
C TRP A 76 -6.67 -7.01 -13.05
N ILE A 77 -7.47 -6.01 -13.42
CA ILE A 77 -7.31 -5.27 -14.67
C ILE A 77 -5.98 -4.51 -14.65
N THR A 78 -5.69 -3.78 -13.56
CA THR A 78 -4.43 -3.05 -13.39
C THR A 78 -3.24 -3.99 -13.46
N TYR A 79 -3.34 -5.15 -12.80
CA TYR A 79 -2.31 -6.18 -12.85
C TYR A 79 -2.07 -6.64 -14.30
N ALA A 80 -3.12 -7.04 -15.01
CA ALA A 80 -2.99 -7.51 -16.39
C ALA A 80 -2.36 -6.44 -17.30
N VAL A 81 -2.84 -5.18 -17.23
CA VAL A 81 -2.34 -4.08 -18.05
C VAL A 81 -0.85 -3.83 -17.79
N ILE A 82 -0.45 -3.68 -16.52
CA ILE A 82 0.94 -3.37 -16.17
C ILE A 82 1.85 -4.56 -16.46
N TYR A 83 1.40 -5.80 -16.24
CA TYR A 83 2.16 -7.00 -16.58
C TYR A 83 2.40 -7.11 -18.09
N PHE A 84 1.37 -6.88 -18.92
CA PHE A 84 1.52 -6.89 -20.37
C PHE A 84 2.43 -5.77 -20.88
N LEU A 85 2.35 -4.57 -20.30
CA LEU A 85 3.27 -3.47 -20.62
C LEU A 85 4.71 -3.82 -20.22
N ALA A 86 4.93 -4.32 -19.01
CA ALA A 86 6.25 -4.68 -18.50
C ALA A 86 6.92 -5.78 -19.34
N THR A 87 6.15 -6.79 -19.77
CA THR A 87 6.66 -7.91 -20.56
C THR A 87 6.78 -7.58 -22.05
N LYS A 88 5.77 -6.94 -22.67
CA LYS A 88 5.77 -6.69 -24.12
C LYS A 88 6.50 -5.41 -24.54
N VAL A 89 6.37 -4.33 -23.77
CA VAL A 89 6.98 -3.02 -24.11
C VAL A 89 8.36 -2.92 -23.49
N PHE A 90 8.48 -3.20 -22.20
CA PHE A 90 9.75 -3.05 -21.47
C PHE A 90 10.63 -4.30 -21.48
N LYS A 91 10.16 -5.41 -22.09
CA LYS A 91 10.90 -6.67 -22.25
C LYS A 91 11.52 -7.19 -20.94
N LYS A 92 10.87 -6.92 -19.80
CA LYS A 92 11.30 -7.42 -18.49
C LYS A 92 11.05 -8.93 -18.41
N SER A 93 11.84 -9.60 -17.58
CA SER A 93 11.58 -11.00 -17.23
C SER A 93 10.17 -11.14 -16.64
N PRO A 94 9.47 -12.26 -16.84
CA PRO A 94 8.15 -12.49 -16.24
C PRO A 94 8.16 -12.34 -14.71
N GLN A 95 9.28 -12.70 -14.06
CA GLN A 95 9.47 -12.60 -12.62
C GLN A 95 9.55 -11.14 -12.16
N ASP A 96 10.39 -10.32 -12.81
CA ASP A 96 10.50 -8.89 -12.49
C ASP A 96 9.21 -8.13 -12.81
N ALA A 97 8.55 -8.50 -13.91
CA ALA A 97 7.27 -7.93 -14.30
C ALA A 97 6.18 -8.24 -13.26
N ALA A 98 6.12 -9.48 -12.76
CA ALA A 98 5.15 -9.87 -11.74
C ALA A 98 5.38 -9.12 -10.42
N VAL A 99 6.63 -9.04 -9.93
CA VAL A 99 6.96 -8.30 -8.71
C VAL A 99 6.62 -6.81 -8.84
N LEU A 100 7.05 -6.17 -9.93
CA LEU A 100 6.72 -4.77 -10.22
C LEU A 100 5.21 -4.54 -10.26
N THR A 101 4.49 -5.41 -10.94
CA THR A 101 3.05 -5.30 -11.11
C THR A 101 2.32 -5.47 -9.78
N LEU A 102 2.76 -6.40 -8.92
CA LEU A 102 2.22 -6.56 -7.57
C LEU A 102 2.39 -5.29 -6.73
N THR A 103 3.55 -4.62 -6.82
CA THR A 103 3.78 -3.35 -6.11
C THR A 103 2.85 -2.23 -6.56
N VAL A 104 2.44 -2.22 -7.83
CA VAL A 104 1.59 -1.17 -8.40
C VAL A 104 0.09 -1.46 -8.24
N ALA A 105 -0.31 -2.72 -8.38
CA ALA A 105 -1.72 -3.11 -8.41
C ALA A 105 -2.32 -3.26 -7.01
N LEU A 106 -1.50 -3.45 -5.97
CA LEU A 106 -2.00 -3.56 -4.60
C LEU A 106 -2.45 -2.17 -4.09
N PRO A 107 -3.67 -2.05 -3.56
CA PRO A 107 -4.07 -0.84 -2.84
C PRO A 107 -3.11 -0.64 -1.67
N ASN A 108 -2.80 0.61 -1.33
CA ASN A 108 -1.70 0.94 -0.43
C ASN A 108 -1.93 0.42 1.00
N TYR A 109 -1.59 -0.84 1.25
CA TYR A 109 -1.71 -1.49 2.57
C TYR A 109 -0.79 -0.82 3.61
N ALA A 110 0.32 -0.22 3.17
CA ALA A 110 1.24 0.48 4.06
C ALA A 110 0.62 1.74 4.69
N ALA A 111 -0.47 2.28 4.12
CA ALA A 111 -1.21 3.40 4.71
C ALA A 111 -2.34 2.95 5.66
N LEU A 112 -2.59 1.65 5.80
CA LEU A 112 -3.55 1.09 6.75
C LEU A 112 -2.94 0.80 8.13
N GLY A 113 -1.63 1.02 8.30
CA GLY A 113 -0.91 0.96 9.57
C GLY A 113 -0.69 2.34 10.19
#